data_AF-T2JET9-F1
#
_entry.id   AF-T2JET9-F1
#
_cell.length_a   1.000
_cell.length_b   1.000
_cell.length_c   1.000
_cell.angle_alpha   90.00
_cell.angle_beta   90.00
_cell.angle_gamma   90.00
#
_symmetry.space_group_name_H-M   'P 1'
#
loop_
_entity.id
_entity.type
_entity.pdbx_description
1 polymer ?
#
loop_
_entity_poly.entity_id
_entity_poly.type
_entity_poly.pdbx_seq_one_letter_code
_entity_poly.pdbx_strand_id
1 'polypeptide(L)'
;MDLWIAGLAEQKVNGGLLGETFSSILIDQFSRSRDGDRFFYLNELAHLNILDPTLETLTLSEIIRRNSTINNIQDNAFLVSSVPEADNKLGLLTFFLLSVIGSHLRSKNRK
;
A
#
# COMPACT_ATOMS: atom_id res chain seq x y z
N MET A 1 0.92 9.91 -32.46
CA MET A 1 1.61 9.10 -31.43
C MET A 1 0.61 8.16 -30.82
N ASP A 2 1.04 6.99 -30.38
CA ASP A 2 0.19 6.06 -29.64
C ASP A 2 -0.09 6.57 -28.22
N LEU A 3 -1.32 6.41 -27.73
CA LEU A 3 -1.76 6.95 -26.44
C LEU A 3 -1.01 6.30 -25.27
N TRP A 4 -0.73 5.00 -25.35
CA TRP A 4 -0.02 4.27 -24.30
C TRP A 4 1.37 4.84 -24.09
N ILE A 5 2.14 4.94 -25.18
CA ILE A 5 3.50 5.47 -25.13
C ILE A 5 3.52 6.95 -24.76
N ALA A 6 2.61 7.76 -25.32
CA ALA A 6 2.54 9.18 -25.05
C ALA A 6 2.24 9.48 -23.58
N GLY A 7 1.25 8.80 -22.99
CA GLY A 7 0.87 9.06 -21.60
C GLY A 7 1.87 8.52 -20.57
N LEU A 8 2.58 7.43 -20.87
CA LEU A 8 3.69 6.97 -20.03
C LEU A 8 4.92 7.89 -20.10
N ALA A 9 5.05 8.68 -21.18
CA ALA A 9 6.12 9.64 -21.34
C ALA A 9 5.88 10.97 -20.59
N GLU A 10 4.68 11.20 -20.06
CA GLU A 10 4.36 12.42 -19.32
C GLU A 10 5.05 12.48 -17.95
N GLN A 11 5.35 13.70 -17.50
CA GLN A 11 5.88 13.93 -16.16
C GLN A 11 4.81 13.67 -15.10
N LYS A 12 5.20 12.98 -14.03
CA LYS A 12 4.32 12.66 -12.91
C LYS A 12 3.90 13.94 -12.17
N VAL A 13 2.63 14.04 -11.79
CA VAL A 13 2.07 15.20 -11.09
C VAL A 13 1.46 14.82 -9.73
N ASN A 14 1.34 15.80 -8.82
CA ASN A 14 0.61 15.68 -7.54
C ASN A 14 1.07 14.54 -6.62
N GLY A 15 2.34 14.14 -6.70
CA GLY A 15 2.86 12.99 -5.93
C GLY A 15 2.31 11.63 -6.40
N GLY A 16 1.56 11.60 -7.50
CA GLY A 16 1.06 10.40 -8.13
C GLY A 16 2.08 9.72 -9.03
N LEU A 17 1.65 8.65 -9.69
CA LEU A 17 2.50 7.84 -10.57
C LEU A 17 2.35 8.18 -12.06
N LEU A 18 1.41 9.05 -12.41
CA LEU A 18 0.98 9.33 -13.79
C LEU A 18 1.05 10.83 -14.09
N GLY A 19 1.13 11.16 -15.39
CA GLY A 19 0.99 12.52 -15.88
C GLY A 19 -0.45 13.02 -15.94
N GLU A 20 -0.64 14.27 -16.38
CA GLU A 20 -1.93 14.96 -16.35
C GLU A 20 -2.98 14.27 -17.22
N THR A 21 -2.61 13.83 -18.43
CA THR A 21 -3.56 13.22 -19.37
C THR A 21 -4.04 11.87 -18.84
N PHE A 22 -3.12 11.01 -18.43
CA PHE A 22 -3.46 9.69 -17.89
C PHE A 22 -4.20 9.78 -16.56
N SER A 23 -3.83 10.73 -15.70
CA SER A 23 -4.58 10.99 -14.47
C SER A 23 -6.02 11.40 -14.78
N SER A 24 -6.22 12.30 -15.75
CA SER A 24 -7.56 12.77 -16.14
C SER A 24 -8.42 11.64 -16.70
N ILE A 25 -7.86 10.81 -17.59
CA ILE A 25 -8.57 9.65 -18.15
C ILE A 25 -8.96 8.67 -17.05
N LEU A 26 -8.03 8.29 -16.17
CA LEU A 26 -8.33 7.33 -15.12
C LEU A 26 -9.34 7.88 -14.11
N ILE A 27 -9.24 9.15 -13.70
CA ILE A 27 -10.20 9.76 -12.79
C ILE A 27 -11.61 9.75 -13.40
N ASP A 28 -11.76 10.14 -14.67
CA ASP A 28 -13.06 10.13 -15.35
C ASP A 28 -13.63 8.71 -15.41
N GLN A 29 -12.83 7.71 -15.78
CA GLN A 29 -13.29 6.32 -15.89
C GLN A 29 -13.64 5.70 -14.53
N PHE A 30 -12.82 5.90 -13.49
CA PHE A 30 -13.13 5.41 -12.14
C PHE A 30 -14.35 6.12 -11.56
N SER A 31 -14.51 7.42 -11.79
CA SER A 31 -15.68 8.18 -11.31
C SER A 31 -16.97 7.69 -11.98
N ARG A 32 -16.96 7.52 -13.30
CA ARG A 32 -18.12 6.96 -14.04
C ARG A 32 -18.46 5.55 -13.58
N SER A 33 -17.44 4.71 -13.36
CA SER A 33 -17.66 3.34 -12.89
C SER A 33 -18.27 3.32 -11.50
N ARG A 34 -17.80 4.19 -10.60
CA ARG A 34 -18.37 4.37 -9.25
C ARG A 34 -19.80 4.88 -9.31
N ASP A 35 -20.02 6.00 -10.01
CA ASP A 35 -21.30 6.72 -10.02
C ASP A 35 -22.38 5.96 -10.81
N GLY A 36 -21.97 5.15 -11.79
CA GLY A 36 -22.85 4.30 -12.59
C GLY A 36 -23.20 2.96 -11.92
N ASP A 37 -22.50 2.58 -10.85
CA ASP A 37 -22.78 1.33 -10.13
C ASP A 37 -23.82 1.56 -9.03
N ARG A 38 -25.03 1.06 -9.28
CA ARG A 38 -26.12 1.07 -8.28
C ARG A 38 -25.71 0.37 -6.98
N PHE A 39 -24.85 -0.63 -7.05
CA PHE A 39 -24.39 -1.44 -5.92
C PHE A 39 -23.05 -0.95 -5.35
N PHE A 40 -22.61 0.25 -5.71
CA PHE A 40 -21.41 0.82 -5.11
C PHE A 40 -21.58 0.91 -3.58
N TYR A 41 -20.64 0.34 -2.84
CA TYR A 41 -20.79 0.04 -1.41
C TYR A 41 -21.12 1.27 -0.54
N LEU A 42 -20.67 2.47 -0.92
CA LEU A 42 -20.98 3.69 -0.18
C LEU A 42 -22.47 4.08 -0.24
N ASN A 43 -23.21 3.61 -1.25
CA ASN A 43 -24.63 3.94 -1.42
C ASN A 43 -25.50 3.37 -0.27
N GLU A 44 -25.10 2.23 0.31
CA GLU A 44 -25.83 1.52 1.37
C GLU A 44 -24.96 1.31 2.61
N LEU A 45 -23.97 2.18 2.82
CA LEU A 45 -22.93 2.00 3.85
C LEU A 45 -23.49 1.79 5.26
N ALA A 46 -24.54 2.53 5.62
CA ALA A 46 -25.19 2.39 6.93
C ALA A 46 -25.78 0.98 7.14
N HIS A 47 -26.36 0.38 6.10
CA HIS A 47 -26.89 -0.98 6.17
C HIS A 47 -25.75 -2.01 6.20
N LEU A 48 -24.71 -1.82 5.39
CA LEU A 48 -23.55 -2.71 5.34
C LEU A 48 -22.76 -2.69 6.65
N ASN A 49 -22.62 -1.54 7.31
CA ASN A 49 -21.92 -1.41 8.59
C ASN A 49 -22.64 -2.17 9.74
N ILE A 50 -23.94 -2.44 9.63
CA ILE A 50 -24.65 -3.31 10.58
C ILE A 50 -24.21 -4.77 10.40
N LEU A 51 -23.94 -5.19 9.17
CA LEU A 51 -23.52 -6.55 8.83
C LEU A 51 -22.04 -6.77 9.15
N ASP A 52 -21.19 -5.80 8.81
CA ASP A 52 -19.77 -5.83 9.09
C ASP A 52 -19.26 -4.40 9.39
N PRO A 53 -19.02 -4.06 10.67
CA PRO A 53 -18.53 -2.74 11.06
C PRO A 53 -17.06 -2.51 10.65
N THR A 54 -16.36 -3.52 10.12
CA THR A 54 -14.96 -3.40 9.71
C THR A 54 -14.80 -2.92 8.28
N LEU A 55 -15.87 -2.83 7.48
CA LEU A 55 -15.81 -2.55 6.04
C LEU A 55 -15.01 -1.28 5.68
N GLU A 56 -15.16 -0.20 6.44
CA GLU A 56 -14.44 1.06 6.17
C GLU A 56 -12.97 1.03 6.62
N THR A 57 -12.63 0.13 7.53
CA THR A 57 -11.28 0.05 8.13
C THR A 57 -10.46 -1.13 7.62
N LEU A 58 -11.07 -2.00 6.81
CA LEU A 58 -10.42 -3.19 6.28
C LEU A 58 -9.28 -2.79 5.34
N THR A 59 -8.10 -3.34 5.60
CA THR A 59 -6.91 -3.11 4.77
C THR A 59 -6.54 -4.37 3.99
N LEU A 60 -5.86 -4.20 2.85
CA LEU A 60 -5.36 -5.35 2.08
C LEU A 60 -4.37 -6.20 2.90
N SER A 61 -3.54 -5.56 3.73
CA SER A 61 -2.61 -6.25 4.61
C SER A 61 -3.33 -7.16 5.62
N GLU A 62 -4.48 -6.73 6.13
CA GLU A 62 -5.30 -7.53 7.02
C GLU A 62 -5.92 -8.74 6.30
N ILE A 63 -6.41 -8.55 5.07
CA ILE A 63 -6.91 -9.65 4.23
C ILE A 63 -5.81 -10.68 3.98
N ILE A 64 -4.59 -10.25 3.66
CA ILE A 64 -3.44 -11.14 3.44
C ILE A 64 -3.12 -11.94 4.70
N ARG A 65 -3.06 -11.31 5.88
CA ARG A 65 -2.77 -12.00 7.15
C ARG A 65 -3.84 -13.05 7.48
N ARG A 66 -5.11 -12.77 7.22
CA ARG A 66 -6.22 -13.70 7.50
C ARG A 66 -6.21 -14.93 6.58
N ASN A 67 -5.67 -14.80 5.37
CA ASN A 67 -5.79 -15.82 4.31
C ASN A 67 -4.45 -16.44 3.89
N SER A 68 -3.37 -16.17 4.62
CA SER A 68 -2.04 -16.70 4.29
C SER A 68 -1.22 -16.97 5.55
N THR A 69 -0.03 -17.55 5.37
CA THR A 69 0.96 -17.72 6.44
C THR A 69 1.84 -16.48 6.64
N ILE A 70 1.61 -15.40 5.88
CA ILE A 70 2.42 -14.18 5.92
C ILE A 70 1.96 -13.33 7.12
N ASN A 71 2.80 -13.28 8.16
CA ASN A 71 2.56 -12.45 9.34
C ASN A 71 3.37 -11.14 9.33
N ASN A 72 4.47 -11.11 8.59
CA ASN A 72 5.36 -9.95 8.51
C ASN A 72 5.08 -9.15 7.23
N ILE A 73 4.10 -8.24 7.31
CA ILE A 73 3.74 -7.32 6.24
C ILE A 73 3.42 -5.95 6.86
N GLN A 74 3.80 -4.89 6.14
CA GLN A 74 3.46 -3.51 6.48
C GLN A 74 1.94 -3.26 6.52
N ASP A 75 1.51 -2.26 7.30
CA ASP A 75 0.07 -1.94 7.45
C ASP A 75 -0.56 -1.42 6.16
N ASN A 76 0.17 -0.62 5.38
CA ASN A 76 -0.25 -0.22 4.05
C ASN A 76 0.53 -1.00 2.98
N ALA A 77 -0.08 -2.04 2.43
CA ALA A 77 0.50 -2.91 1.41
C ALA A 77 0.99 -2.17 0.14
N PHE A 78 0.51 -0.95 -0.13
CA PHE A 78 0.85 -0.20 -1.34
C PHE A 78 2.09 0.68 -1.22
N LEU A 79 2.55 0.96 -0.01
CA LEU A 79 3.77 1.75 0.21
C LEU A 79 4.98 0.83 0.30
N VAL A 80 6.19 1.37 0.16
CA VAL A 80 7.39 0.62 0.50
C VAL A 80 7.77 0.99 1.93
N SER A 81 7.89 0.00 2.81
CA SER A 81 8.45 0.22 4.14
C SER A 81 9.82 0.87 3.99
N SER A 82 10.05 2.00 4.66
CA SER A 82 11.37 2.63 4.69
C SER A 82 12.37 1.67 5.34
N VAL A 83 13.07 0.90 4.51
CA VAL A 83 14.32 0.28 4.93
C VAL A 83 15.32 1.43 5.00
N PRO A 84 15.94 1.71 6.15
CA PRO A 84 16.99 2.71 6.21
C PRO A 84 18.05 2.36 5.16
N GLU A 85 18.26 3.21 4.16
CA GLU A 85 19.30 2.96 3.17
C GLU A 85 20.67 2.97 3.86
N ALA A 86 21.50 1.96 3.55
CA ALA A 86 22.79 1.77 4.21
C ALA A 86 23.84 2.83 3.84
N ASP A 87 23.50 3.78 2.98
CA ASP A 87 24.38 4.87 2.54
C ASP A 87 24.28 6.11 3.45
N ASN A 88 23.24 6.21 4.28
CA ASN A 88 23.12 7.27 5.28
C ASN A 88 23.58 6.77 6.68
N LYS A 89 24.24 7.66 7.45
CA LYS A 89 24.83 7.30 8.75
C LYS A 89 23.81 6.72 9.74
N LEU A 90 22.56 7.16 9.67
CA LEU A 90 21.47 6.66 10.52
C LEU A 90 21.04 5.24 10.12
N GLY A 91 21.08 4.93 8.83
CA GLY A 91 20.86 3.61 8.26
C GLY A 91 21.95 2.62 8.65
N LEU A 92 23.21 3.04 8.58
CA LEU A 92 24.33 2.23 9.10
C LEU A 92 24.19 1.91 10.59
N LEU A 93 23.80 2.90 11.40
CA LEU A 93 23.59 2.71 12.84
C LEU A 93 22.44 1.75 13.13
N THR A 94 21.32 1.88 12.40
CA THR A 94 20.18 0.97 12.57
C THR A 94 20.52 -0.45 12.14
N PHE A 95 21.27 -0.65 11.05
CA PHE A 95 21.77 -1.98 10.67
C PHE A 95 22.71 -2.57 11.72
N PHE A 96 23.63 -1.78 12.29
CA PHE A 96 24.51 -2.24 13.36
C PHE A 96 23.72 -2.65 14.61
N LEU A 97 22.74 -1.85 15.04
CA LEU A 97 21.89 -2.16 16.18
C LEU A 97 21.06 -3.44 15.93
N LEU A 98 20.47 -3.59 14.75
CA LEU A 98 19.74 -4.81 14.36
C LEU A 98 20.65 -6.05 14.35
N SER A 99 21.90 -5.91 13.87
CA SER A 99 22.89 -7.00 13.87
C SER A 99 23.30 -7.42 15.29
N VAL A 100 23.53 -6.45 16.19
CA VAL A 100 23.86 -6.71 17.60
C VAL A 100 22.70 -7.38 18.32
N ILE A 101 21.48 -6.85 18.17
CA ILE A 101 20.26 -7.41 18.75
C ILE A 101 20.00 -8.83 18.22
N GLY A 102 20.13 -9.03 16.91
CA GLY A 102 20.00 -10.35 16.27
C GLY A 102 21.04 -11.36 16.77
N SER A 103 22.29 -10.95 16.98
CA SER A 103 23.34 -11.82 17.54
C SER A 103 23.03 -12.24 18.98
N HIS A 104 22.44 -11.35 19.77
CA HIS A 104 22.08 -11.59 21.16
C HIS A 104 20.85 -12.52 21.28
N LEU A 105 19.85 -12.33 20.44
CA LEU A 105 18.67 -13.21 20.34
C LEU A 105 19.04 -14.61 19.86
N ARG A 106 19.97 -14.73 18.89
CA ARG A 106 20.49 -16.02 18.42
C ARG A 106 21.27 -16.79 19.51
N SER A 107 21.96 -16.08 20.41
CA SER A 107 22.67 -16.68 21.55
C SER A 107 21.70 -17.28 22.58
N LYS A 108 20.56 -16.61 22.82
CA LYS A 108 19.55 -17.06 23.80
C LYS A 108 18.77 -18.31 23.37
N ASN A 109 18.62 -18.55 22.06
CA ASN A 109 17.95 -19.73 21.48
C ASN A 109 18.84 -20.99 21.35
N ARG A 110 20.07 -20.99 21.89
CA ARG A 110 21.00 -22.14 21.88
C ARG A 110 21.09 -22.89 23.22
N LYS A 111 20.10 -22.75 24.11
CA LYS A 111 19.95 -23.59 25.31
C LYS A 111 18.71 -24.45 25.21
#